data_AF-A0A0R1MG00-F1
#
_entry.id   AF-A0A0R1MG00-F1
#
_cell.length_a   1.000
_cell.length_b   1.000
_cell.length_c   1.000
_cell.angle_alpha   90.00
_cell.angle_beta   90.00
_cell.angle_gamma   90.00
#
_symmetry.space_group_name_H-M   'P 1'
#
loop_
_entity.id
_entity.type
_entity.pdbx_description
1 polymer ?
#
loop_
_entity_poly.entity_id
_entity_poly.type
_entity_poly.pdbx_seq_one_letter_code
_entity_poly.pdbx_strand_id
1 'polypeptide(L)' 'MGGFFAARKYMESYLKKNPPINESMLKVMMLQMGQKPSEKKLHQMMSAMKAQGKKK' A
#
# COMPACT_ATOMS: atom_id res chain seq x y z
N MET A 1 -19.15 -16.74 -10.86
CA MET A 1 -18.47 -16.46 -9.58
C MET A 1 -16.95 -16.70 -9.58
N GLY A 2 -16.37 -17.54 -10.44
CA GLY A 2 -14.91 -17.78 -10.46
C GLY A 2 -14.02 -16.60 -10.93
N GLY A 3 -14.53 -15.73 -11.80
CA GLY A 3 -13.76 -14.60 -12.34
C GLY A 3 -13.35 -13.55 -11.30
N PHE A 4 -14.19 -13.29 -10.29
CA PHE A 4 -13.90 -12.32 -9.24
C PHE A 4 -12.74 -12.76 -8.34
N PHE A 5 -12.66 -14.06 -8.03
CA PHE A 5 -11.55 -14.61 -7.25
C PHE A 5 -10.24 -14.62 -8.04
N ALA A 6 -10.29 -14.94 -9.33
CA ALA A 6 -9.13 -14.87 -10.21
C ALA A 6 -8.61 -13.43 -10.35
N ALA A 7 -9.48 -12.46 -10.60
CA ALA A 7 -9.13 -11.05 -10.68
C ALA A 7 -8.56 -10.53 -9.34
N ARG A 8 -9.14 -10.94 -8.21
CA ARG A 8 -8.64 -10.58 -6.87
C ARG A 8 -7.24 -11.15 -6.61
N LYS A 9 -7.01 -12.43 -6.91
CA LYS A 9 -5.68 -13.07 -6.81
C LYS A 9 -4.66 -12.40 -7.72
N TYR A 10 -5.05 -12.05 -8.95
CA TYR A 10 -4.18 -11.42 -9.92
C TYR A 10 -3.78 -10.01 -9.48
N MET A 11 -4.74 -9.19 -9.06
CA MET A 11 -4.47 -7.86 -8.48
C MET A 11 -3.62 -7.95 -7.22
N GLU A 12 -3.88 -8.94 -6.36
CA GLU A 12 -3.12 -9.12 -5.12
C GLU A 12 -1.67 -9.55 -5.39
N SER A 13 -1.44 -10.44 -6.35
CA SER A 13 -0.09 -10.81 -6.79
C SER A 13 0.63 -9.65 -7.48
N TYR A 14 -0.09 -8.81 -8.24
CA TYR A 14 0.46 -7.62 -8.88
C TYR A 14 0.90 -6.56 -7.85
N LEU A 15 0.02 -6.28 -6.88
CA LEU A 15 0.29 -5.37 -5.76
C LEU A 15 1.35 -5.91 -4.78
N LYS A 16 1.50 -7.24 -4.65
CA LYS A 16 2.59 -7.85 -3.85
C LYS A 16 3.95 -7.80 -4.54
N LYS A 17 4.01 -7.99 -5.86
CA LYS A 17 5.28 -8.02 -6.61
C LYS A 17 5.88 -6.63 -6.81
N ASN A 18 5.03 -5.63 -7.00
CA ASN A 18 5.41 -4.22 -6.99
C ASN A 18 4.49 -3.51 -6.01
N PRO A 19 4.75 -3.58 -4.68
CA PRO A 19 4.02 -2.73 -3.76
C PRO A 19 4.33 -1.30 -4.20
N PRO A 20 3.34 -0.51 -4.66
CA PRO A 20 3.58 0.88 -5.06
C PRO A 20 3.94 1.77 -3.85
N ILE A 21 4.23 1.17 -2.69
CA ILE A 21 4.38 1.81 -1.40
C ILE A 21 5.87 2.16 -1.23
N ASN A 22 6.25 3.21 -1.93
CA ASN A 22 7.41 4.02 -1.62
C ASN A 22 6.97 5.24 -0.79
N GLU A 23 7.92 5.93 -0.18
CA GLU A 23 7.67 7.13 0.64
C GLU A 23 6.91 8.22 -0.13
N SER A 24 7.17 8.37 -1.43
CA SER A 24 6.50 9.32 -2.31
C SER A 24 5.01 9.02 -2.49
N MET A 25 4.62 7.74 -2.67
CA MET A 25 3.22 7.36 -2.83
C MET A 25 2.43 7.57 -1.54
N LEU A 26 3.00 7.20 -0.39
CA LEU A 26 2.40 7.47 0.92
C LEU A 26 2.22 8.97 1.16
N LYS A 27 3.19 9.78 0.73
CA LYS A 27 3.14 11.24 0.82
C LYS A 27 2.02 11.80 -0.04
N VAL A 28 1.90 11.36 -1.29
CA VAL A 28 0.81 11.75 -2.20
C VAL A 28 -0.54 11.33 -1.63
N MET A 29 -0.66 10.11 -1.10
CA MET A 29 -1.88 9.60 -0.49
C MET A 29 -2.28 10.42 0.74
N MET A 30 -1.33 10.78 1.61
CA MET A 30 -1.58 11.65 2.75
C MET A 30 -2.05 13.04 2.32
N LEU A 31 -1.42 13.62 1.30
CA LEU A 31 -1.81 14.91 0.73
C LEU A 31 -3.23 14.86 0.15
N GLN A 32 -3.59 13.80 -0.56
CA GLN A 32 -4.95 13.58 -1.08
C GLN A 32 -5.99 13.44 0.04
N MET A 33 -5.60 12.91 1.19
CA MET A 33 -6.44 12.81 2.38
C MET A 33 -6.48 14.11 3.21
N GLY A 34 -5.84 15.19 2.75
CA GLY A 34 -5.73 16.45 3.50
C GLY A 34 -4.86 16.34 4.76
N GLN A 35 -4.13 15.24 4.93
CA GLN A 35 -3.17 15.10 6.02
C GLN A 35 -1.83 15.67 5.60
N LYS A 36 -1.25 16.52 6.46
CA LYS A 36 0.12 16.98 6.28
C LYS A 36 1.08 15.79 6.41
N PRO A 37 1.84 15.43 5.36
CA PRO A 37 2.77 14.33 5.44
C PRO A 37 3.94 14.72 6.35
N SER A 38 3.96 14.18 7.56
CA SER A 38 5.09 14.25 8.48
C SER A 38 6.00 13.05 8.24
N GLU A 39 7.32 13.25 8.17
CA GLU A 39 8.30 12.18 7.96
C GLU A 39 8.16 11.03 8.96
N LYS A 40 7.90 11.35 10.24
CA LYS A 40 7.67 10.33 11.29
C LYS A 40 6.44 9.48 10.98
N LYS A 41 5.36 10.11 10.55
CA LYS A 41 4.08 9.43 10.26
C LYS A 41 4.16 8.62 8.98
N LEU A 42 4.90 9.12 7.98
CA LEU A 42 5.24 8.41 6.76
C LEU A 42 6.03 7.13 7.07
N HIS A 43 7.06 7.23 7.91
CA HIS A 43 7.89 6.11 8.32
C HIS A 43 7.08 5.05 9.09
N GLN A 44 6.20 5.50 10.00
CA GLN A 44 5.27 4.62 10.72
C GLN A 44 4.29 3.90 9.78
N MET A 45 3.69 4.62 8.83
CA MET A 45 2.80 4.02 7.82
C MET A 45 3.55 3.06 6.90
N MET A 46 4.76 3.41 6.48
CA MET A 46 5.59 2.57 5.62
C MET A 46 5.97 1.25 6.32
N SER A 47 6.34 1.33 7.61
CA SER A 47 6.59 0.15 8.44
C SER A 47 5.33 -0.71 8.63
N ALA A 48 4.18 -0.08 8.93
CA ALA A 48 2.90 -0.79 9.09
C ALA A 48 2.43 -1.46 7.79
N MET A 49 2.58 -0.78 6.65
CA MET A 49 2.24 -1.34 5.33
C MET A 49 3.18 -2.47 4.93
N LYS A 50 4.49 -2.35 5.19
CA LYS A 50 5.44 -3.45 4.99
C LYS A 50 5.08 -4.66 5.85
N ALA A 51 4.66 -4.45 7.09
CA ALA A 51 4.23 -5.52 7.99
C ALA A 51 2.93 -6.20 7.52
N GLN A 52 1.99 -5.44 6.94
CA GLN A 52 0.76 -5.99 6.35
C GLN A 52 1.03 -6.76 5.04
N GLY A 53 1.94 -6.26 4.19
CA GLY A 53 2.34 -6.92 2.95
C GLY A 53 3.09 -8.24 3.18
N LYS A 54 3.79 -8.38 4.31
CA LYS A 54 4.51 -9.60 4.71
C LYS A 54 3.62 -10.68 5.34
N LYS A 55 2.40 -10.36 5.76
CA LYS A 55 1.52 -11.28 6.52
C LYS A 55 0.59 -12.14 5.66
N LYS A 56 0.92 -12.40 4.40
CA LYS A 56 0.06 -13.20 3.51
C LYS A 56 0.82 -14.03 2.52
#